data_AF-L1PMF9-F1
#
_entry.id   AF-L1PMF9-F1
#
_cell.length_a   1.000
_cell.length_b   1.000
_cell.length_c   1.000
_cell.angle_alpha   90.00
_cell.angle_beta   90.00
_cell.angle_gamma   90.00
#
_symmetry.space_group_name_H-M   'P 1'
#
loop_
_entity.id
_entity.type
_entity.pdbx_description
1 polymer ?
#
loop_
_entity_poly.entity_id
_entity_poly.type
_entity_poly.pdbx_seq_one_letter_code
_entity_poly.pdbx_strand_id
1 'polypeptide(L)' 'MAREIKATPILEGQDVIEFYKKLAGFKENFKRLGITRESIEKDAAKLRAIFKESREEK' A
#
# COMPACT_ATOMS: atom_id res chain seq x y z
N MET A 1 -16.55 19.34 -11.65
CA MET A 1 -15.17 19.87 -11.62
C MET A 1 -14.22 18.70 -11.79
N ALA A 2 -13.35 18.69 -12.80
CA ALA A 2 -12.38 17.62 -12.99
C ALA A 2 -11.32 17.67 -11.87
N ARG A 3 -10.96 16.52 -11.30
CA ARG A 3 -9.85 16.45 -10.34
C ARG A 3 -8.54 16.58 -11.10
N GLU A 4 -7.67 17.50 -10.70
CA GLU A 4 -6.31 17.60 -11.24
C GLU A 4 -5.55 16.30 -10.92
N ILE A 5 -5.24 15.51 -11.95
CA ILE A 5 -4.39 14.33 -11.81
C ILE A 5 -2.95 14.81 -11.83
N LYS A 6 -2.31 14.86 -10.65
CA LYS A 6 -0.87 15.08 -10.56
C LYS A 6 -0.14 13.90 -11.23
N ALA A 7 0.94 14.20 -11.96
CA ALA A 7 1.78 13.19 -12.54
C ALA A 7 2.32 12.25 -11.45
N THR A 8 2.50 10.96 -11.79
CA THR A 8 3.17 10.02 -10.89
C THR A 8 4.56 10.55 -10.55
N PRO A 9 4.89 10.70 -9.26
CA PRO A 9 6.19 11.20 -8.85
C PRO A 9 7.28 10.25 -9.34
N ILE A 10 8.29 10.79 -10.01
CA ILE A 10 9.48 10.08 -10.44
C ILE A 10 10.54 10.33 -9.38
N LEU A 11 11.15 9.25 -8.86
CA LEU A 11 12.26 9.37 -7.94
C LEU A 11 13.54 9.60 -8.75
N GLU A 12 14.28 10.66 -8.44
CA GLU A 12 15.54 11.00 -9.12
C GLU A 12 16.67 11.25 -8.12
N GLY A 13 17.90 10.92 -8.51
CA GLY A 13 19.11 11.20 -7.72
C GLY A 13 19.07 10.62 -6.31
N GLN A 14 19.15 11.50 -5.31
CA GLN A 14 19.25 11.13 -3.89
C GLN A 14 18.00 10.40 -3.39
N ASP A 15 16.82 10.72 -3.91
CA ASP A 15 15.56 10.10 -3.49
C ASP A 15 15.52 8.60 -3.80
N VAL A 16 16.12 8.21 -4.93
CA VAL A 16 16.26 6.79 -5.32
C VAL A 16 17.15 6.05 -4.33
N ILE A 17 18.25 6.67 -3.93
CA ILE A 17 19.22 6.10 -2.98
C ILE A 17 18.55 5.90 -1.61
N GLU A 18 17.81 6.89 -1.13
CA GLU A 18 17.09 6.81 0.14
C GLU A 18 15.98 5.76 0.11
N PHE A 19 15.26 5.67 -1.00
CA PHE A 19 14.25 4.62 -1.21
C PHE A 19 14.87 3.22 -1.11
N TYR A 20 16.00 2.97 -1.79
CA TYR A 20 16.67 1.66 -1.72
C TYR A 20 17.23 1.35 -0.32
N LYS A 21 17.78 2.34 0.39
CA LYS A 21 18.21 2.17 1.80
C LYS A 21 17.04 1.78 2.70
N LYS A 22 15.87 2.39 2.50
CA LYS A 22 14.65 2.05 3.24
C LYS A 22 14.14 0.64 2.92
N LEU A 23 14.22 0.23 1.64
CA LEU A 23 13.87 -1.13 1.22
C LEU A 23 14.79 -2.19 1.79
N ALA A 24 16.07 -1.90 1.99
CA ALA A 24 17.03 -2.86 2.51
C ALA A 24 16.63 -3.44 3.88
N GLY A 25 15.98 -2.64 4.74
CA GLY A 25 15.48 -3.09 6.06
C GLY A 25 14.03 -3.55 6.06
N PHE A 26 13.38 -3.66 4.89
CA PHE A 26 11.94 -3.90 4.81
C PHE A 26 11.54 -5.22 5.46
N LYS A 27 12.30 -6.29 5.25
CA LYS A 27 11.99 -7.62 5.79
C LYS A 27 12.10 -7.67 7.32
N GLU A 28 13.12 -7.01 7.87
CA GLU A 28 13.37 -6.91 9.31
C GLU A 28 12.27 -6.07 9.98
N ASN A 29 11.83 -5.00 9.32
CA ASN A 29 10.74 -4.17 9.80
C ASN A 29 9.41 -4.96 9.89
N PHE A 30 9.09 -5.80 8.89
CA PHE A 30 7.90 -6.66 8.94
C PHE A 30 7.93 -7.62 10.12
N LYS A 31 9.08 -8.27 10.34
CA LYS A 31 9.28 -9.16 11.48
C LYS A 31 9.12 -8.43 12.81
N ARG A 32 9.73 -7.25 12.97
CA ARG A 32 9.61 -6.43 14.19
C ARG A 32 8.18 -6.00 14.47
N LEU A 33 7.44 -5.65 13.42
CA LEU A 33 6.04 -5.22 13.52
C LEU A 33 5.06 -6.39 13.65
N GLY A 34 5.53 -7.64 13.59
CA GLY A 34 4.68 -8.83 13.66
C GLY A 34 3.72 -8.96 12.47
N ILE A 35 4.00 -8.29 11.36
CA ILE A 35 3.15 -8.33 10.17
C ILE A 35 3.44 -9.63 9.42
N THR A 36 2.42 -10.47 9.29
CA THR A 36 2.50 -11.70 8.50
C THR A 36 1.63 -11.60 7.24
N ARG A 37 1.87 -12.51 6.29
CA ARG A 37 1.02 -12.59 5.11
C ARG A 37 -0.42 -12.92 5.48
N GLU A 38 -0.65 -13.81 6.46
CA GLU A 38 -2.01 -14.15 6.86
C GLU A 38 -2.73 -12.97 7.51
N SER A 39 -2.04 -12.12 8.27
CA SER A 39 -2.66 -10.93 8.88
C SER A 39 -3.10 -9.93 7.81
N ILE A 40 -2.26 -9.69 6.80
CA ILE A 40 -2.58 -8.82 5.65
C ILE A 40 -3.80 -9.37 4.89
N GLU A 41 -3.82 -10.67 4.60
CA GLU A 41 -4.92 -11.29 3.86
C GLU A 41 -6.24 -11.23 4.63
N LYS A 42 -6.21 -11.44 5.96
CA LYS A 42 -7.39 -11.29 6.82
C LYS A 42 -7.91 -9.85 6.83
N ASP A 43 -7.04 -8.87 6.95
CA ASP A 43 -7.45 -7.47 6.98
C ASP A 43 -7.96 -6.99 5.62
N ALA A 44 -7.33 -7.44 4.52
CA ALA A 44 -7.82 -7.20 3.17
C ALA A 44 -9.21 -7.83 2.95
N ALA A 45 -9.45 -9.05 3.45
CA ALA A 45 -10.76 -9.69 3.36
C ALA A 45 -11.84 -8.92 4.14
N LYS A 46 -11.53 -8.44 5.36
CA LYS A 46 -12.44 -7.58 6.15
C LYS A 46 -12.76 -6.29 5.41
N LEU A 47 -11.75 -5.61 4.87
CA LEU A 47 -11.95 -4.38 4.10
C LEU A 47 -12.83 -4.63 2.87
N ARG A 48 -12.56 -5.70 2.12
CA ARG A 48 -13.41 -6.09 0.98
C ARG A 48 -14.85 -6.41 1.38
N ALA A 49 -15.08 -6.96 2.57
CA ALA A 49 -16.42 -7.21 3.08
C ALA A 49 -17.16 -5.92 3.47
N ILE A 50 -16.45 -4.95 4.07
CA ILE A 50 -16.99 -3.64 4.45
C ILE A 50 -17.30 -2.78 3.21
N PHE A 51 -16.37 -2.74 2.26
CA PHE A 51 -16.48 -1.98 1.02
C PHE A 51 -17.10 -2.78 -0.12
N LYS A 52 -17.74 -3.92 0.16
CA LYS A 52 -18.55 -4.64 -0.83
C LYS A 52 -19.77 -3.77 -1.11
N GLU A 53 -19.61 -2.82 -2.03
CA GLU A 53 -20.72 -2.07 -2.60
C GLU A 53 -21.79 -3.08 -3.02
N SER A 54 -22.99 -2.94 -2.46
CA SER A 54 -24.20 -3.45 -3.07
C SER A 54 -24.35 -2.73 -4.41
N ARG A 55 -23.76 -3.27 -5.47
CA ARG A 55 -24.24 -3.02 -6.83
C ARG A 55 -25.63 -3.66 -6.96
N GLU A 56 -26.62 -3.08 -6.30
CA GLU A 56 -27.97 -3.09 -6.85
C GLU A 56 -27.96 -1.99 -7.91
N GLU A 57 -27.55 -2.36 -9.12
CA GLU A 57 -27.88 -1.57 -10.31
C GLU A 57 -29.41 -1.63 -10.45
N LYS A 58 -30.09 -0.55 -10.08
CA LYS A 58 -31.49 -0.25 -10.44
C LYS A 58 -31.52 0.88 -11.45
#